data_AF-A0A7C2NKH7-F1
#
_entry.id   AF-A0A7C2NKH7-F1
#
_cell.length_a   1.000
_cell.length_b   1.000
_cell.length_c   1.000
_cell.angle_alpha   90.00
_cell.angle_beta   90.00
_cell.angle_gamma   90.00
#
_symmetry.space_group_name_H-M   'P 1'
#
loop_
_entity.id
_entity.type
_entity.pdbx_description
1 polymer ?
#
loop_
_entity_poly.entity_id
_entity_poly.type
_entity_poly.pdbx_seq_one_letter_code
_entity_poly.pdbx_strand_id
1 'polypeptide(L)' 'MIMQVHDELVFEVEDAKAAELADIIKARMAAAADLAVPLVVDVGWGKNWGEAH' A
#
# COMPACT_ATOMS: atom_id res chain seq x y z
N MET A 1 -3.03 -5.32 -7.72
CA MET A 1 -1.62 -5.51 -7.35
C MET A 1 -0.88 -5.94 -8.60
N ILE A 2 0.13 -5.20 -9.00
CA ILE A 2 0.88 -5.43 -10.25
C ILE A 2 2.34 -5.84 -10.00
N MET A 3 2.91 -5.47 -8.85
CA MET A 3 4.30 -5.77 -8.51
C MET A 3 4.47 -5.94 -7.00
N GLN A 4 5.46 -6.75 -6.61
CA GLN A 4 6.05 -6.79 -5.29
C GLN A 4 7.55 -6.61 -5.45
N VAL A 5 8.15 -5.76 -4.61
CA VAL A 5 9.59 -5.52 -4.61
C VAL A 5 10.03 -5.14 -3.20
N HIS A 6 11.03 -5.84 -2.66
CA HIS A 6 11.42 -5.71 -1.25
C HIS A 6 10.22 -5.88 -0.30
N ASP A 7 9.87 -4.84 0.43
CA ASP A 7 8.76 -4.70 1.38
C ASP A 7 7.57 -3.89 0.81
N GLU A 8 7.62 -3.54 -0.48
CA GLU A 8 6.58 -2.75 -1.15
C GLU A 8 5.64 -3.62 -2.00
N LEU A 9 4.35 -3.25 -1.99
CA LEU A 9 3.33 -3.76 -2.90
C LEU A 9 2.84 -2.62 -3.79
N VAL A 10 2.92 -2.78 -5.10
CA VAL A 10 2.51 -1.77 -6.08
C VAL A 10 1.16 -2.13 -6.68
N PHE A 11 0.26 -1.15 -6.74
CA PHE A 11 -1.08 -1.27 -7.27
C PHE A 11 -1.31 -0.21 -8.34
N GLU A 12 -1.99 -0.59 -9.42
CA GLU A 12 -2.71 0.35 -10.27
C GLU A 12 -4.16 0.40 -9.82
N VAL A 13 -4.69 1.60 -9.66
CA VAL A 13 -6.05 1.87 -9.19
C VAL A 13 -6.64 3.03 -9.99
N GLU A 14 -7.97 3.13 -10.02
CA GLU A 14 -8.64 4.32 -10.54
C GLU A 14 -8.39 5.52 -9.62
N ASP A 15 -8.04 6.69 -10.17
CA ASP A 15 -7.75 7.91 -9.41
C ASP A 15 -8.82 8.25 -8.37
N ALA A 16 -10.10 8.10 -8.74
CA ALA A 16 -11.23 8.38 -7.86
C ALA A 16 -11.32 7.46 -6.62
N LYS A 17 -10.64 6.30 -6.67
CA LYS A 17 -10.62 5.31 -5.59
C LYS A 17 -9.29 5.27 -4.84
N ALA A 18 -8.30 6.08 -5.24
CA ALA A 18 -6.95 6.00 -4.69
C ALA A 18 -6.92 6.17 -3.17
N ALA A 19 -7.61 7.20 -2.64
CA ALA A 19 -7.66 7.45 -1.21
C ALA A 19 -8.39 6.34 -0.43
N GLU A 20 -9.54 5.88 -0.93
CA GLU A 20 -10.31 4.79 -0.28
C GLU A 20 -9.50 3.49 -0.24
N LEU A 21 -8.90 3.12 -1.38
CA LEU A 21 -8.12 1.89 -1.48
C LEU A 21 -6.83 1.98 -0.67
N ALA A 22 -6.20 3.15 -0.57
CA ALA A 22 -5.04 3.36 0.30
C ALA A 22 -5.34 3.03 1.75
N ASP A 23 -6.46 3.52 2.30
CA ASP A 23 -6.87 3.24 3.68
C ASP A 23 -7.17 1.74 3.89
N ILE A 24 -7.87 1.12 2.93
CA ILE A 24 -8.18 -0.32 2.99
C ILE A 24 -6.91 -1.16 2.95
N ILE A 25 -6.01 -0.88 2.00
CA ILE A 25 -4.77 -1.64 1.81
C ILE A 25 -3.88 -1.48 3.04
N LYS A 26 -3.72 -0.25 3.55
CA LYS A 26 -2.93 0.01 4.77
C LYS A 26 -3.46 -0.79 5.96
N ALA A 27 -4.77 -0.75 6.20
CA ALA A 27 -5.38 -1.50 7.30
C ALA A 27 -5.18 -3.01 7.16
N ARG A 28 -5.30 -3.55 5.94
CA ARG A 28 -5.11 -4.99 5.67
C ARG A 28 -3.66 -5.41 5.84
N MET A 29 -2.72 -4.63 5.31
CA MET A 29 -1.29 -4.94 5.41
C MET A 29 -0.78 -4.84 6.85
N ALA A 30 -1.19 -3.81 7.60
CA ALA A 30 -0.79 -3.65 8.99
C ALA A 30 -1.35 -4.75 9.92
N ALA A 31 -2.50 -5.34 9.56
CA ALA A 31 -3.14 -6.42 10.31
C ALA A 31 -2.84 -7.83 9.75
N ALA A 32 -1.88 -7.96 8.83
CA ALA A 32 -1.65 -9.22 8.11
C ALA A 32 -1.12 -10.36 8.99
N ALA A 33 -0.52 -10.05 10.14
CA ALA A 33 0.02 -11.03 11.07
C ALA A 33 -0.04 -10.53 12.52
N ASP A 34 -0.19 -11.45 13.46
CA ASP A 34 -0.04 -11.18 14.90
C ASP A 34 1.42 -11.41 15.29
N LEU A 35 2.14 -10.32 15.54
CA LEU A 35 3.59 -10.31 15.76
C LEU A 35 3.92 -9.52 17.02
N ALA A 36 4.99 -9.92 17.71
CA ALA A 36 5.49 -9.18 18.87
C ALA A 36 5.95 -7.75 18.53
N VAL A 37 6.34 -7.51 17.27
CA VAL A 37 6.67 -6.20 16.71
C VAL A 37 5.54 -5.81 15.74
N PRO A 38 4.88 -4.65 15.91
CA PRO A 38 3.76 -4.27 15.06
C PRO A 38 4.22 -3.94 13.64
N LEU A 39 3.45 -4.39 12.65
CA LEU A 39 3.65 -4.00 11.26
C LEU A 39 3.18 -2.56 11.06
N VAL A 40 4.04 -1.74 10.48
CA VAL A 40 3.74 -0.37 10.06
C VAL A 40 3.71 -0.33 8.54
N VAL A 41 2.75 0.40 7.98
CA VAL A 41 2.56 0.50 6.54
C VAL A 41 2.39 1.95 6.15
N ASP A 42 3.24 2.40 5.25
CA ASP A 42 3.13 3.70 4.59
C ASP A 42 2.52 3.52 3.20
N VAL A 43 1.83 4.55 2.74
CA VAL A 43 1.16 4.55 1.44
C VAL A 43 1.42 5.88 0.77
N GLY A 44 1.88 5.82 -0.47
CA GLY A 44 1.94 6.94 -1.39
C GLY A 44 1.20 6.63 -2.69
N TRP A 45 0.83 7.67 -3.41
CA TRP A 45 0.22 7.56 -4.73
C TRP A 45 0.74 8.67 -5.64
N GLY A 46 0.83 8.35 -6.92
CA GLY A 46 1.37 9.25 -7.94
C GLY A 46 1.04 8.71 -9.33
N LYS A 47 1.34 9.49 -10.37
CA LYS A 47 1.06 9.10 -11.76
C LYS A 47 2.05 8.08 -12.31
N ASN A 48 3.15 7.87 -11.58
CA ASN A 48 4.15 6.86 -11.85
C ASN A 48 4.71 6.37 -10.50
N TRP A 49 5.45 5.26 -10.54
CA TRP A 49 5.99 4.64 -9.34
C TRP A 49 6.95 5.58 -8.56
N GLY A 50 7.75 6.39 -9.24
CA GLY A 50 8.68 7.32 -8.57
C GLY A 50 8.00 8.48 -7.83
N GLU A 51 6.76 8.82 -8.16
CA GLU A 51 5.93 9.78 -7.41
C GLU A 51 5.16 9.13 -6.25
N ALA A 52 4.90 7.82 -6.35
CA ALA A 52 4.12 7.06 -5.37
C ALA A 52 4.97 6.49 -4.23
N HIS A 53 6.29 6.39 -4.44
CA HIS A 53 7.28 6.02 -3.43
C HIS A 53 7.65 7.24 -2.58
#